data_AF-A0A327PGY8-F1
#
_entry.id   AF-A0A327PGY8-F1
#
_cell.length_a   1.000
_cell.length_b   1.000
_cell.length_c   1.000
_cell.angle_alpha   90.00
_cell.angle_beta   90.00
_cell.angle_gamma   90.00
#
_symmetry.space_group_name_H-M   'P 1'
#
loop_
_entity.id
_entity.type
_entity.pdbx_description
1 polymer ?
#
loop_
_entity_poly.entity_id
_entity_poly.type
_entity_poly.pdbx_seq_one_letter_code
_entity_poly.pdbx_strand_id
1 'polypeptide(L)'
;MRYRSVTCKDALTNELIEPPHPKPLKYIFKKSQCKMKTLYTKIFLFAFLFITLLSICFAQEKSPAHLGFFYPISTHGTEAANYTNNFSFHVLTGLSGGENGAAIYGLAGMVKGDVNGAQISGLWNHVTGKVVGLQVAGLLNQSSQASEAAQIAGISNINLGNSAFQASGIFNKAKLVNGAQFAGISNIAEHNDGIQASGIASLSKSVTGIQVSGFASISPEIDGAQIAGIATISKTVKGVQIAGLSNVAEKVEGVQISGLINQAKTVKGIQIGLINIADSSDVTIGLINMVKNGDHRLGVSIDENFNSFLTLRSGGTRVYGIVGIGTNLEVKDLKYGFEAGLGLNLAESRHFRLDVEGVSKYLTDFEGNDFSKFSFQLLPTLKISKGIHLFAGPSLSYMHSSDLDAVDHTGLTIWDETWRENYHAALLGFTAGINVRF
;
A
#
# COMPACT_ATOMS: atom_id res chain seq x y z
N MET A 1 -39.89 -41.21 -83.70
CA MET A 1 -38.92 -42.12 -84.36
C MET A 1 -38.46 -43.18 -83.35
N ARG A 2 -38.18 -44.38 -83.86
CA ARG A 2 -37.91 -45.69 -83.24
C ARG A 2 -36.91 -45.74 -82.05
N TYR A 3 -37.28 -46.47 -80.98
CA TYR A 3 -36.75 -47.75 -80.40
C TYR A 3 -35.33 -47.77 -79.78
N ARG A 4 -35.25 -48.23 -78.51
CA ARG A 4 -34.81 -49.60 -78.14
C ARG A 4 -35.09 -49.96 -76.67
N SER A 5 -35.41 -51.24 -76.48
CA SER A 5 -35.62 -52.06 -75.26
C SER A 5 -34.34 -52.20 -74.40
N VAL A 6 -34.34 -52.62 -73.12
CA VAL A 6 -34.63 -53.98 -72.57
C VAL A 6 -34.90 -53.94 -71.03
N THR A 7 -35.73 -54.90 -70.58
CA THR A 7 -36.24 -55.37 -69.25
C THR A 7 -35.19 -55.51 -68.10
N CYS A 8 -35.45 -55.76 -66.79
CA CYS A 8 -36.55 -56.41 -66.04
C CYS A 8 -36.38 -56.25 -64.50
N LYS A 9 -37.52 -56.19 -63.77
CA LYS A 9 -37.90 -56.82 -62.48
C LYS A 9 -37.35 -56.47 -61.06
N ASP A 10 -38.36 -56.15 -60.22
CA ASP A 10 -38.68 -56.58 -58.83
C ASP A 10 -37.75 -56.13 -57.67
N ALA A 11 -38.21 -55.71 -56.48
CA ALA A 11 -39.48 -55.97 -55.80
C ALA A 11 -39.76 -55.04 -54.59
N LEU A 12 -41.07 -54.79 -54.33
CA LEU A 12 -41.80 -54.84 -53.02
C LEU A 12 -41.48 -53.82 -51.90
N THR A 13 -42.41 -53.27 -51.09
CA THR A 13 -43.89 -53.05 -51.04
C THR A 13 -44.13 -52.19 -49.78
N ASN A 14 -45.09 -51.24 -49.81
CA ASN A 14 -45.48 -50.41 -48.65
C ASN A 14 -46.72 -51.00 -47.94
N GLU A 15 -46.66 -51.13 -46.61
CA GLU A 15 -47.79 -51.44 -45.73
C GLU A 15 -48.36 -50.18 -45.05
N LEU A 16 -49.68 -50.16 -44.86
CA LEU A 16 -50.44 -49.11 -44.16
C LEU A 16 -50.98 -49.63 -42.80
N ILE A 17 -51.09 -48.66 -41.89
CA ILE A 17 -51.28 -48.67 -40.43
C ILE A 17 -52.64 -49.20 -39.93
N GLU A 18 -52.65 -49.86 -38.75
CA GLU A 18 -53.62 -49.65 -37.64
C GLU A 18 -53.02 -50.13 -36.27
N PRO A 19 -53.46 -49.60 -35.10
CA PRO A 19 -52.70 -49.67 -33.83
C PRO A 19 -53.07 -50.86 -32.91
N PRO A 20 -52.18 -51.36 -32.02
CA PRO A 20 -52.49 -52.50 -31.16
C PRO A 20 -52.99 -52.12 -29.75
N HIS A 21 -53.88 -52.97 -29.24
CA HIS A 21 -54.48 -52.96 -27.90
C HIS A 21 -53.46 -53.02 -26.72
N PRO A 22 -53.79 -52.45 -25.54
CA PRO A 22 -52.89 -52.40 -24.39
C PRO A 22 -52.85 -53.72 -23.59
N LYS A 23 -51.64 -54.13 -23.18
CA LYS A 23 -51.40 -55.30 -22.30
C LYS A 23 -51.74 -54.96 -20.83
N PRO A 24 -52.22 -55.93 -20.02
CA PRO A 24 -52.67 -55.66 -18.66
C PRO A 24 -51.53 -55.23 -17.70
N LEU A 25 -51.74 -54.11 -17.02
CA LEU A 25 -50.77 -53.40 -16.15
C LEU A 25 -50.06 -54.28 -15.10
N LYS A 26 -50.71 -55.33 -14.57
CA LYS A 26 -50.14 -56.17 -13.49
C LYS A 26 -48.85 -56.91 -13.86
N TYR A 27 -48.69 -57.29 -15.13
CA TYR A 27 -47.50 -58.04 -15.58
C TYR A 27 -46.27 -57.15 -15.81
N ILE A 28 -46.50 -55.89 -16.19
CA ILE A 28 -45.45 -54.88 -16.40
C ILE A 28 -44.90 -54.40 -15.04
N PHE A 29 -45.78 -54.20 -14.05
CA PHE A 29 -45.38 -53.78 -12.70
C PHE A 29 -44.48 -54.81 -11.98
N LYS A 30 -44.75 -56.12 -12.09
CA LYS A 30 -43.93 -57.14 -11.40
C LYS A 30 -42.53 -57.29 -11.99
N LYS A 31 -42.40 -57.13 -13.33
CA LYS A 31 -41.11 -57.20 -14.03
C LYS A 31 -40.28 -55.92 -13.86
N SER A 32 -40.93 -54.75 -13.76
CA SER A 32 -40.26 -53.48 -13.43
C SER A 32 -39.78 -53.46 -11.98
N GLN A 33 -40.58 -53.95 -11.03
CA GLN A 33 -40.21 -54.07 -9.61
C GLN A 33 -39.00 -55.00 -9.39
N CYS A 34 -38.92 -56.12 -10.13
CA CYS A 34 -37.77 -57.04 -10.05
C CYS A 34 -36.50 -56.42 -10.66
N LYS A 35 -36.58 -55.81 -11.86
CA LYS A 35 -35.46 -55.06 -12.46
C LYS A 35 -35.00 -53.89 -11.58
N MET A 36 -35.93 -53.19 -10.94
CA MET A 36 -35.63 -52.09 -10.00
C MET A 36 -34.87 -52.60 -8.79
N LYS A 37 -35.31 -53.69 -8.13
CA LYS A 37 -34.57 -54.27 -6.99
C LYS A 37 -33.15 -54.69 -7.38
N THR A 38 -32.97 -55.36 -8.53
CA THR A 38 -31.63 -55.74 -9.00
C THR A 38 -30.76 -54.52 -9.35
N LEU A 39 -31.37 -53.45 -9.86
CA LEU A 39 -30.68 -52.19 -10.16
C LEU A 39 -30.24 -51.50 -8.86
N TYR A 40 -31.11 -51.39 -7.85
CA TYR A 40 -30.76 -50.84 -6.54
C TYR A 40 -29.67 -51.67 -5.84
N THR A 41 -29.75 -53.00 -5.88
CA THR A 41 -28.71 -53.86 -5.31
C THR A 41 -27.38 -53.68 -6.04
N LYS A 42 -27.37 -53.56 -7.37
CA LYS A 42 -26.15 -53.29 -8.14
C LYS A 42 -25.58 -51.91 -7.89
N ILE A 43 -26.42 -50.87 -7.79
CA ILE A 43 -26.01 -49.51 -7.44
C ILE A 43 -25.44 -49.48 -6.02
N PHE A 44 -26.08 -50.17 -5.06
CA PHE A 44 -25.60 -50.27 -3.69
C PHE A 44 -24.27 -51.02 -3.60
N LEU A 45 -24.12 -52.14 -4.33
CA LEU A 45 -22.87 -52.89 -4.40
C LEU A 45 -21.76 -52.07 -5.05
N PHE A 46 -22.06 -51.31 -6.10
CA PHE A 46 -21.10 -50.45 -6.79
C PHE A 46 -20.72 -49.25 -5.92
N ALA A 47 -21.68 -48.64 -5.22
CA ALA A 47 -21.40 -47.57 -4.26
C ALA A 47 -20.58 -48.09 -3.08
N PHE A 48 -20.87 -49.29 -2.55
CA PHE A 48 -20.08 -49.92 -1.50
C PHE A 48 -18.66 -50.25 -1.97
N LEU A 49 -18.51 -50.81 -3.18
CA LEU A 49 -17.21 -51.09 -3.78
C LEU A 49 -16.42 -49.79 -4.03
N PHE A 50 -17.09 -48.74 -4.50
CA PHE A 50 -16.52 -47.41 -4.72
C PHE A 50 -16.11 -46.73 -3.41
N ILE A 51 -16.89 -46.90 -2.33
CA ILE A 51 -16.55 -46.44 -0.98
C ILE A 51 -15.36 -47.22 -0.40
N THR A 52 -15.28 -48.54 -0.64
CA THR A 52 -14.09 -49.35 -0.25
C THR A 52 -12.85 -49.03 -1.08
N LEU A 53 -13.01 -48.68 -2.37
CA LEU A 53 -11.93 -48.20 -3.23
C LEU A 53 -11.47 -46.78 -2.84
N LEU A 54 -12.40 -45.92 -2.41
CA LEU A 54 -12.09 -44.62 -1.78
C LEU A 54 -11.39 -44.79 -0.41
N SER A 55 -11.59 -45.91 0.27
CA SER A 55 -10.92 -46.22 1.55
C SER A 55 -9.45 -46.66 1.39
N ILE A 56 -8.95 -46.84 0.15
CA ILE A 56 -7.52 -47.00 -0.16
C ILE A 56 -6.85 -45.61 -0.34
N CYS A 57 -7.47 -44.55 0.18
CA CYS A 57 -6.79 -43.27 0.32
C CYS A 57 -5.58 -43.48 1.22
N PHE A 58 -4.37 -43.27 0.67
CA PHE A 58 -3.05 -43.43 1.27
C PHE A 58 -3.04 -43.29 2.80
N ALA A 59 -3.27 -44.39 3.52
CA ALA A 59 -3.17 -44.40 4.97
C ALA A 59 -1.69 -44.34 5.31
N GLN A 60 -1.21 -43.16 5.72
CA GLN A 60 0.16 -43.02 6.20
C GLN A 60 0.35 -43.86 7.45
N GLU A 61 1.42 -44.66 7.46
CA GLU A 61 1.76 -45.49 8.61
C GLU A 61 2.32 -44.60 9.72
N LYS A 62 1.86 -44.80 10.97
CA LYS A 62 2.34 -44.00 12.10
C LYS A 62 3.54 -44.67 12.75
N SER A 63 4.60 -43.93 12.97
CA SER A 63 5.80 -44.40 13.65
C SER A 63 6.18 -43.48 14.82
N PRO A 64 6.60 -44.02 15.97
CA PRO A 64 7.03 -43.19 17.09
C PRO A 64 8.35 -42.46 16.80
N ALA A 65 9.25 -43.04 16.01
CA ALA A 65 10.56 -42.46 15.72
C ALA A 65 11.09 -42.84 14.32
N HIS A 66 11.71 -41.88 13.64
CA HIS A 66 12.42 -42.06 12.38
C HIS A 66 13.87 -41.62 12.51
N LEU A 67 14.80 -42.57 12.52
CA LEU A 67 16.23 -42.28 12.64
C LEU A 67 16.91 -42.58 11.30
N GLY A 68 17.79 -41.71 10.84
CA GLY A 68 18.51 -41.91 9.58
C GLY A 68 19.82 -41.15 9.46
N PHE A 69 20.61 -41.54 8.45
CA PHE A 69 21.81 -40.80 8.08
C PHE A 69 21.50 -39.88 6.89
N PHE A 70 21.06 -40.45 5.76
CA PHE A 70 20.40 -39.74 4.66
C PHE A 70 19.36 -40.66 4.01
N TYR A 71 18.29 -40.16 3.40
CA TYR A 71 17.37 -41.00 2.63
C TYR A 71 18.10 -41.70 1.46
N PRO A 72 18.00 -43.04 1.28
CA PRO A 72 17.08 -43.97 1.97
C PRO A 72 17.69 -44.71 3.19
N ILE A 73 18.93 -44.45 3.59
CA ILE A 73 19.58 -45.05 4.77
C ILE A 73 18.95 -44.50 6.07
N SER A 74 17.85 -45.13 6.48
CA SER A 74 17.07 -44.79 7.68
C SER A 74 16.22 -45.97 8.17
N THR A 75 15.59 -45.86 9.34
CA THR A 75 14.70 -46.89 9.92
C THR A 75 13.47 -47.20 9.05
N HIS A 76 13.09 -46.32 8.11
CA HIS A 76 11.98 -46.52 7.18
C HIS A 76 12.42 -46.80 5.72
N GLY A 77 13.73 -46.85 5.45
CA GLY A 77 14.23 -47.23 4.13
C GLY A 77 13.70 -46.37 2.98
N THR A 78 13.34 -47.03 1.87
CA THR A 78 12.73 -46.41 0.69
C THR A 78 11.28 -45.96 0.91
N GLU A 79 10.60 -46.56 1.90
CA GLU A 79 9.20 -46.32 2.25
C GLU A 79 9.01 -45.10 3.15
N ALA A 80 10.07 -44.36 3.45
CA ALA A 80 10.03 -43.21 4.36
C ALA A 80 8.93 -42.18 4.05
N ALA A 81 8.60 -41.98 2.77
CA ALA A 81 7.53 -41.08 2.32
C ALA A 81 6.10 -41.52 2.72
N ASN A 82 5.93 -42.76 3.17
CA ASN A 82 4.64 -43.33 3.58
C ASN A 82 4.41 -43.24 5.10
N TYR A 83 5.41 -42.81 5.87
CA TYR A 83 5.33 -42.73 7.34
C TYR A 83 5.09 -41.32 7.87
N THR A 84 4.20 -41.20 8.85
CA THR A 84 4.07 -40.03 9.73
C THR A 84 4.75 -40.33 11.06
N ASN A 85 5.69 -39.47 11.48
CA ASN A 85 6.51 -39.72 12.65
C ASN A 85 6.23 -38.76 13.81
N ASN A 86 6.31 -39.22 15.06
CA ASN A 86 6.25 -38.31 16.22
C ASN A 86 7.62 -37.67 16.54
N PHE A 87 8.70 -38.34 16.16
CA PHE A 87 10.06 -37.85 16.28
C PHE A 87 10.88 -38.27 15.06
N SER A 88 11.63 -37.35 14.47
CA SER A 88 12.53 -37.63 13.35
C SER A 88 13.89 -37.03 13.60
N PHE A 89 14.94 -37.82 13.40
CA PHE A 89 16.32 -37.37 13.47
C PHE A 89 17.12 -37.93 12.30
N HIS A 90 17.63 -37.05 11.44
CA HIS A 90 18.52 -37.44 10.35
C HIS A 90 19.82 -36.66 10.41
N VAL A 91 20.95 -37.36 10.32
CA VAL A 91 22.27 -36.72 10.40
C VAL A 91 22.54 -35.76 9.24
N LEU A 92 22.08 -36.08 8.03
CA LEU A 92 22.22 -35.24 6.83
C LEU A 92 20.86 -34.86 6.26
N THR A 93 20.16 -35.78 5.60
CA THR A 93 18.92 -35.45 4.89
C THR A 93 17.81 -36.45 5.17
N GLY A 94 16.61 -35.98 5.54
CA GLY A 94 15.46 -36.85 5.76
C GLY A 94 14.33 -36.63 4.76
N LEU A 95 13.61 -37.72 4.46
CA LEU A 95 12.35 -37.71 3.73
C LEU A 95 11.28 -38.36 4.62
N SER A 96 10.10 -37.77 4.74
CA SER A 96 8.98 -38.38 5.45
C SER A 96 7.62 -38.08 4.79
N GLY A 97 6.62 -38.88 5.15
CA GLY A 97 5.21 -38.63 4.79
C GLY A 97 4.57 -37.53 5.63
N GLY A 98 4.96 -37.40 6.90
CA GLY A 98 4.47 -36.36 7.81
C GLY A 98 5.24 -36.34 9.14
N GLU A 99 5.07 -35.27 9.91
CA GLU A 99 5.69 -35.12 11.23
C GLU A 99 4.65 -34.60 12.24
N ASN A 100 4.45 -35.29 13.35
CA ASN A 100 3.53 -34.95 14.46
C ASN A 100 4.32 -34.75 15.77
N GLY A 101 5.38 -33.96 15.70
CA GLY A 101 6.25 -33.68 16.84
C GLY A 101 7.53 -33.00 16.41
N ALA A 102 8.69 -33.47 16.88
CA ALA A 102 9.98 -32.84 16.58
C ALA A 102 10.72 -33.57 15.45
N ALA A 103 11.09 -32.83 14.42
CA ALA A 103 11.86 -33.32 13.28
C ALA A 103 13.13 -32.49 13.11
N ILE A 104 14.30 -33.13 13.19
CA ILE A 104 15.62 -32.51 13.13
C ILE A 104 16.40 -33.16 11.99
N TYR A 105 16.84 -32.36 11.02
CA TYR A 105 17.63 -32.81 9.88
C TYR A 105 18.94 -32.00 9.81
N GLY A 106 20.10 -32.66 9.74
CA GLY A 106 21.37 -31.94 9.80
C GLY A 106 21.58 -30.96 8.64
N LEU A 107 21.14 -31.29 7.43
CA LEU A 107 21.19 -30.43 6.24
C LEU A 107 19.80 -30.10 5.71
N ALA A 108 18.97 -31.11 5.40
CA ALA A 108 17.67 -30.87 4.76
C ALA A 108 16.58 -31.86 5.15
N GLY A 109 15.37 -31.35 5.34
CA GLY A 109 14.16 -32.12 5.63
C GLY A 109 13.09 -31.94 4.55
N MET A 110 12.63 -33.05 3.97
CA MET A 110 11.53 -33.07 2.99
C MET A 110 10.34 -33.85 3.55
N VAL A 111 9.21 -33.18 3.70
CA VAL A 111 7.96 -33.77 4.20
C VAL A 111 6.90 -33.69 3.11
N LYS A 112 6.37 -34.84 2.68
CA LYS A 112 5.38 -34.93 1.60
C LYS A 112 3.96 -34.55 2.02
N GLY A 113 3.64 -34.67 3.30
CA GLY A 113 2.38 -34.26 3.90
C GLY A 113 2.57 -33.06 4.81
N ASP A 114 2.01 -33.16 6.01
CA ASP A 114 1.95 -32.07 6.97
C ASP A 114 2.99 -32.18 8.08
N VAL A 115 3.32 -31.03 8.66
CA VAL A 115 4.11 -30.91 9.88
C VAL A 115 3.23 -30.28 10.95
N ASN A 116 2.96 -31.02 12.02
CA ASN A 116 2.28 -30.57 13.23
C ASN A 116 3.27 -30.66 14.41
N GLY A 117 4.08 -29.63 14.59
CA GLY A 117 5.14 -29.61 15.61
C GLY A 117 6.31 -28.69 15.25
N ALA A 118 7.53 -29.17 15.41
CA ALA A 118 8.75 -28.42 15.14
C ALA A 118 9.61 -29.12 14.08
N GLN A 119 9.94 -28.42 12.99
CA GLN A 119 10.83 -28.90 11.94
C GLN A 119 12.06 -28.00 11.86
N ILE A 120 13.25 -28.57 12.07
CA ILE A 120 14.51 -27.85 12.13
C ILE A 120 15.50 -28.49 11.16
N SER A 121 16.06 -27.69 10.25
CA SER A 121 17.10 -28.14 9.32
C SER A 121 18.30 -27.19 9.29
N GLY A 122 19.49 -27.75 9.07
CA GLY A 122 20.69 -26.91 8.90
C GLY A 122 20.60 -25.95 7.71
N LEU A 123 20.03 -26.37 6.58
CA LEU A 123 19.95 -25.55 5.36
C LEU A 123 18.52 -25.37 4.86
N TRP A 124 17.76 -26.45 4.70
CA TRP A 124 16.50 -26.40 3.95
C TRP A 124 15.39 -27.28 4.54
N ASN A 125 14.22 -26.68 4.77
CA ASN A 125 12.99 -27.42 4.98
C ASN A 125 12.06 -27.27 3.77
N HIS A 126 11.50 -28.40 3.31
CA HIS A 126 10.45 -28.43 2.31
C HIS A 126 9.26 -29.25 2.84
N VAL A 127 8.08 -28.64 2.85
CA VAL A 127 6.82 -29.29 3.26
C VAL A 127 5.81 -29.11 2.14
N THR A 128 5.36 -30.20 1.52
CA THR A 128 4.36 -30.10 0.45
C THR A 128 2.96 -29.74 1.00
N GLY A 129 2.68 -30.05 2.28
CA GLY A 129 1.43 -29.74 2.98
C GLY A 129 1.47 -28.49 3.86
N LYS A 130 0.68 -28.57 4.95
CA LYS A 130 0.54 -27.54 5.99
C LYS A 130 1.64 -27.68 7.05
N VAL A 131 2.13 -26.54 7.52
CA VAL A 131 2.94 -26.43 8.72
C VAL A 131 2.11 -25.76 9.82
N VAL A 132 2.04 -26.42 10.97
CA VAL A 132 1.51 -25.90 12.24
C VAL A 132 2.60 -26.03 13.30
N GLY A 133 2.92 -24.94 14.00
CA GLY A 133 3.99 -24.89 14.98
C GLY A 133 5.21 -24.09 14.52
N LEU A 134 6.38 -24.73 14.41
CA LEU A 134 7.66 -24.07 14.17
C LEU A 134 8.41 -24.69 12.98
N GLN A 135 8.94 -23.85 12.09
CA GLN A 135 9.82 -24.28 11.00
C GLN A 135 11.08 -23.40 10.95
N VAL A 136 12.25 -24.00 11.14
CA VAL A 136 13.54 -23.29 11.20
C VAL A 136 14.53 -23.90 10.22
N ALA A 137 15.11 -23.07 9.36
CA ALA A 137 16.17 -23.49 8.45
C ALA A 137 17.31 -22.47 8.43
N GLY A 138 18.56 -22.92 8.25
CA GLY A 138 19.67 -21.98 8.08
C GLY A 138 19.53 -21.14 6.82
N LEU A 139 18.93 -21.65 5.73
CA LEU A 139 18.76 -20.90 4.47
C LEU A 139 17.30 -20.72 4.08
N LEU A 140 16.55 -21.81 3.89
CA LEU A 140 15.24 -21.77 3.22
C LEU A 140 14.20 -22.61 3.94
N ASN A 141 13.03 -22.04 4.18
CA ASN A 141 11.81 -22.79 4.44
C ASN A 141 10.87 -22.66 3.23
N GLN A 142 10.32 -23.78 2.79
CA GLN A 142 9.29 -23.82 1.75
C GLN A 142 8.11 -24.66 2.24
N SER A 143 6.90 -24.10 2.14
CA SER A 143 5.68 -24.85 2.44
C SER A 143 4.54 -24.50 1.49
N SER A 144 3.51 -25.37 1.43
CA SER A 144 2.26 -24.99 0.80
C SER A 144 1.52 -23.96 1.65
N GLN A 145 1.40 -24.21 2.95
CA GLN A 145 0.76 -23.29 3.91
C GLN A 145 1.44 -23.33 5.27
N ALA A 146 1.59 -22.18 5.91
CA ALA A 146 2.08 -22.03 7.29
C ALA A 146 1.09 -21.19 8.11
N SER A 147 -0.20 -21.54 8.04
CA SER A 147 -1.31 -20.73 8.56
C SER A 147 -1.31 -20.54 10.07
N GLU A 148 -0.64 -21.41 10.82
CA GLU A 148 -0.53 -21.40 12.28
C GLU A 148 0.90 -21.76 12.67
N ALA A 149 1.87 -21.20 11.95
CA ALA A 149 3.27 -21.50 12.16
C ALA A 149 4.16 -20.25 12.12
N ALA A 150 5.24 -20.32 12.89
CA ALA A 150 6.37 -19.42 12.80
C ALA A 150 7.44 -20.04 11.89
N GLN A 151 7.75 -19.36 10.79
CA GLN A 151 8.83 -19.74 9.89
C GLN A 151 10.01 -18.78 10.02
N ILE A 152 11.19 -19.33 10.31
CA ILE A 152 12.41 -18.57 10.51
C ILE A 152 13.50 -19.14 9.61
N ALA A 153 14.09 -18.30 8.76
CA ALA A 153 15.13 -18.73 7.84
C ALA A 153 16.26 -17.70 7.71
N GLY A 154 17.51 -18.12 7.52
CA GLY A 154 18.60 -17.16 7.30
C GLY A 154 18.44 -16.37 6.00
N ILE A 155 17.94 -17.00 4.93
CA ILE A 155 17.74 -16.33 3.63
C ILE A 155 16.27 -16.06 3.35
N SER A 156 15.42 -17.09 3.33
CA SER A 156 14.03 -16.90 2.88
C SER A 156 13.01 -17.90 3.39
N ASN A 157 11.77 -17.43 3.48
CA ASN A 157 10.59 -18.28 3.69
C ASN A 157 9.64 -18.13 2.48
N ILE A 158 9.18 -19.24 1.93
CA ILE A 158 8.30 -19.25 0.75
C ILE A 158 7.07 -20.10 1.05
N ASN A 159 5.90 -19.46 1.06
CA ASN A 159 4.60 -20.12 1.16
C ASN A 159 3.78 -19.89 -0.10
N LEU A 160 3.18 -20.97 -0.61
CA LEU A 160 2.25 -20.90 -1.75
C LEU A 160 0.86 -20.38 -1.33
N GLY A 161 0.52 -20.51 -0.05
CA GLY A 161 -0.74 -20.08 0.55
C GLY A 161 -0.53 -19.09 1.70
N ASN A 162 -1.18 -19.37 2.82
CA ASN A 162 -1.19 -18.49 3.98
C ASN A 162 0.07 -18.64 4.85
N SER A 163 0.43 -17.56 5.55
CA SER A 163 1.50 -17.48 6.53
C SER A 163 1.02 -16.70 7.76
N ALA A 164 1.16 -17.27 8.96
CA ALA A 164 0.93 -16.52 10.20
C ALA A 164 2.13 -15.65 10.57
N PHE A 165 3.34 -16.22 10.59
CA PHE A 165 4.55 -15.49 10.94
C PHE A 165 5.75 -15.94 10.09
N GLN A 166 6.46 -14.98 9.51
CA GLN A 166 7.68 -15.20 8.73
C GLN A 166 8.77 -14.20 9.13
N ALA A 167 9.99 -14.70 9.35
CA ALA A 167 11.18 -13.89 9.58
C ALA A 167 12.37 -14.42 8.75
N SER A 168 13.02 -13.56 7.98
CA SER A 168 14.23 -13.93 7.23
C SER A 168 15.24 -12.81 7.02
N GLY A 169 16.47 -13.17 6.67
CA GLY A 169 17.52 -12.20 6.38
C GLY A 169 17.36 -11.48 5.04
N ILE A 170 16.80 -12.14 4.01
CA ILE A 170 16.70 -11.56 2.66
C ILE A 170 15.25 -11.34 2.26
N PHE A 171 14.47 -12.40 2.04
CA PHE A 171 13.09 -12.21 1.58
C PHE A 171 12.09 -13.22 2.09
N ASN A 172 10.84 -12.79 2.22
CA ASN A 172 9.72 -13.69 2.41
C ASN A 172 8.72 -13.55 1.27
N LYS A 173 8.08 -14.68 0.93
CA LYS A 173 6.99 -14.73 -0.03
C LYS A 173 5.83 -15.53 0.56
N ALA A 174 4.63 -14.97 0.47
CA ALA A 174 3.38 -15.67 0.77
C ALA A 174 2.29 -15.24 -0.21
N LYS A 175 1.21 -16.02 -0.32
CA LYS A 175 0.01 -15.54 -1.01
C LYS A 175 -0.79 -14.64 -0.06
N LEU A 176 -1.00 -15.11 1.16
CA LEU A 176 -1.69 -14.40 2.23
C LEU A 176 -0.79 -14.35 3.46
N VAL A 177 -0.71 -13.19 4.10
CA VAL A 177 -0.07 -13.01 5.41
C VAL A 177 -1.17 -12.63 6.40
N ASN A 178 -1.51 -13.53 7.31
CA ASN A 178 -2.48 -13.32 8.38
C ASN A 178 -1.76 -13.18 9.73
N GLY A 179 -0.99 -12.12 9.88
CA GLY A 179 -0.12 -11.94 11.05
C GLY A 179 1.05 -11.02 10.77
N ALA A 180 2.27 -11.57 10.66
CA ALA A 180 3.47 -10.74 10.46
C ALA A 180 4.52 -11.32 9.51
N GLN A 181 5.20 -10.44 8.78
CA GLN A 181 6.26 -10.78 7.83
C GLN A 181 7.44 -9.80 7.95
N PHE A 182 8.63 -10.31 8.28
CA PHE A 182 9.84 -9.52 8.53
C PHE A 182 11.00 -9.99 7.66
N ALA A 183 11.59 -9.10 6.86
CA ALA A 183 12.75 -9.42 6.02
C ALA A 183 13.81 -8.32 6.06
N GLY A 184 15.09 -8.69 5.97
CA GLY A 184 16.16 -7.70 5.84
C GLY A 184 16.11 -6.92 4.53
N ILE A 185 15.66 -7.54 3.42
CA ILE A 185 15.59 -6.87 2.11
C ILE A 185 14.15 -6.67 1.66
N SER A 186 13.38 -7.75 1.43
CA SER A 186 12.06 -7.61 0.82
C SER A 186 10.99 -8.58 1.29
N ASN A 187 9.75 -8.10 1.32
CA ASN A 187 8.58 -8.92 1.60
C ASN A 187 7.63 -8.87 0.41
N ILE A 188 7.11 -10.04 0.02
CA ILE A 188 6.18 -10.19 -1.10
C ILE A 188 4.94 -10.93 -0.62
N ALA A 189 3.77 -10.31 -0.80
CA ALA A 189 2.48 -10.93 -0.54
C ALA A 189 1.50 -10.63 -1.69
N GLU A 190 0.46 -11.45 -1.88
CA GLU A 190 -0.71 -10.97 -2.63
C GLU A 190 -1.60 -10.14 -1.70
N HIS A 191 -1.90 -10.69 -0.52
CA HIS A 191 -2.72 -10.04 0.50
C HIS A 191 -1.97 -10.05 1.83
N ASN A 192 -1.90 -8.90 2.50
CA ASN A 192 -1.31 -8.77 3.83
C ASN A 192 -2.36 -8.24 4.81
N ASP A 193 -2.92 -9.14 5.62
CA ASP A 193 -3.83 -8.84 6.73
C ASP A 193 -3.02 -8.88 8.03
N GLY A 194 -2.25 -7.82 8.27
CA GLY A 194 -1.30 -7.75 9.38
C GLY A 194 -0.14 -6.78 9.17
N ILE A 195 1.03 -7.13 9.70
CA ILE A 195 2.23 -6.29 9.71
C ILE A 195 3.28 -6.83 8.73
N GLN A 196 3.75 -6.00 7.82
CA GLN A 196 4.84 -6.32 6.90
C GLN A 196 5.95 -5.28 7.04
N ALA A 197 7.17 -5.70 7.40
CA ALA A 197 8.30 -4.78 7.55
C ALA A 197 9.56 -5.31 6.86
N SER A 198 10.17 -4.47 6.02
CA SER A 198 11.38 -4.80 5.25
C SER A 198 12.42 -3.68 5.25
N GLY A 199 13.70 -4.04 5.11
CA GLY A 199 14.77 -3.04 5.04
C GLY A 199 14.80 -2.25 3.73
N ILE A 200 14.36 -2.83 2.61
CA ILE A 200 14.35 -2.14 1.31
C ILE A 200 12.92 -1.99 0.78
N ALA A 201 12.25 -3.09 0.44
CA ALA A 201 10.98 -3.03 -0.28
C ALA A 201 9.93 -4.04 0.17
N SER A 202 8.70 -3.54 0.36
CA SER A 202 7.52 -4.38 0.61
C SER A 202 6.55 -4.27 -0.56
N LEU A 203 6.13 -5.41 -1.11
CA LEU A 203 5.24 -5.50 -2.27
C LEU A 203 4.02 -6.35 -1.92
N SER A 204 2.84 -5.74 -2.02
CA SER A 204 1.55 -6.41 -1.81
C SER A 204 0.54 -6.03 -2.90
N LYS A 205 -0.48 -6.85 -3.18
CA LYS A 205 -1.61 -6.42 -4.03
C LYS A 205 -2.67 -5.69 -3.19
N SER A 206 -2.87 -6.13 -1.94
CA SER A 206 -3.65 -5.41 -0.94
C SER A 206 -3.03 -5.53 0.45
N VAL A 207 -3.24 -4.51 1.28
CA VAL A 207 -2.83 -4.49 2.69
C VAL A 207 -4.02 -4.08 3.55
N THR A 208 -4.37 -4.91 4.51
CA THR A 208 -5.23 -4.57 5.65
C THR A 208 -4.36 -4.58 6.89
N GLY A 209 -3.82 -3.42 7.29
CA GLY A 209 -2.85 -3.34 8.40
C GLY A 209 -1.71 -2.37 8.15
N ILE A 210 -0.48 -2.78 8.46
CA ILE A 210 0.70 -1.89 8.45
C ILE A 210 1.77 -2.45 7.53
N GLN A 211 2.25 -1.61 6.60
CA GLN A 211 3.36 -1.94 5.70
C GLN A 211 4.49 -0.91 5.85
N VAL A 212 5.66 -1.36 6.32
CA VAL A 212 6.85 -0.52 6.55
C VAL A 212 8.01 -0.97 5.66
N SER A 213 8.73 -0.02 5.07
CA SER A 213 9.90 -0.29 4.23
C SER A 213 10.98 0.78 4.38
N GLY A 214 12.26 0.40 4.38
CA GLY A 214 13.34 1.39 4.44
C GLY A 214 13.46 2.24 3.18
N PHE A 215 13.10 1.71 2.00
CA PHE A 215 13.18 2.46 0.73
C PHE A 215 11.80 2.70 0.12
N ALA A 216 11.12 1.63 -0.34
CA ALA A 216 9.85 1.75 -1.06
C ALA A 216 8.79 0.77 -0.59
N SER A 217 7.55 1.24 -0.49
CA SER A 217 6.39 0.41 -0.17
C SER A 217 5.36 0.51 -1.30
N ILE A 218 5.00 -0.62 -1.90
CA ILE A 218 4.17 -0.67 -3.10
C ILE A 218 2.97 -1.58 -2.83
N SER A 219 1.77 -1.00 -2.89
CA SER A 219 0.51 -1.76 -2.82
C SER A 219 -0.63 -0.97 -3.46
N PRO A 220 -1.32 -1.50 -4.48
CA PRO A 220 -2.47 -0.84 -5.08
C PRO A 220 -3.56 -0.44 -4.07
N GLU A 221 -3.81 -1.29 -3.07
CA GLU A 221 -4.86 -1.08 -2.07
C GLU A 221 -4.28 -1.14 -0.66
N ILE A 222 -4.56 -0.09 0.13
CA ILE A 222 -4.20 0.02 1.54
C ILE A 222 -5.47 0.36 2.34
N ASP A 223 -5.76 -0.46 3.34
CA ASP A 223 -6.65 -0.16 4.47
C ASP A 223 -5.79 -0.24 5.76
N GLY A 224 -5.32 0.92 6.23
CA GLY A 224 -4.38 1.02 7.34
C GLY A 224 -3.24 2.00 7.07
N ALA A 225 -1.99 1.59 7.30
CA ALA A 225 -0.82 2.46 7.24
C ALA A 225 0.27 1.93 6.28
N GLN A 226 0.78 2.82 5.42
CA GLN A 226 1.89 2.55 4.51
C GLN A 226 3.02 3.55 4.77
N ILE A 227 4.20 3.07 5.16
CA ILE A 227 5.33 3.91 5.60
C ILE A 227 6.58 3.49 4.84
N ALA A 228 7.29 4.46 4.23
CA ALA A 228 8.56 4.21 3.56
C ALA A 228 9.60 5.31 3.81
N GLY A 229 10.89 4.95 3.77
CA GLY A 229 11.95 5.96 3.88
C GLY A 229 12.03 6.91 2.68
N ILE A 230 11.69 6.45 1.46
CA ILE A 230 11.74 7.29 0.25
C ILE A 230 10.38 7.46 -0.39
N ALA A 231 9.73 6.37 -0.77
CA ALA A 231 8.52 6.45 -1.57
C ALA A 231 7.46 5.42 -1.20
N THR A 232 6.20 5.84 -1.24
CA THR A 232 5.05 4.93 -1.19
C THR A 232 4.22 5.08 -2.47
N ILE A 233 3.75 3.96 -3.01
CA ILE A 233 3.01 3.92 -4.27
C ILE A 233 1.77 3.07 -4.09
N SER A 234 0.61 3.71 -4.28
CA SER A 234 -0.71 3.11 -4.12
C SER A 234 -1.69 3.57 -5.21
N LYS A 235 -2.83 2.89 -5.34
CA LYS A 235 -3.99 3.43 -6.09
C LYS A 235 -5.02 4.00 -5.12
N THR A 236 -5.40 3.21 -4.11
CA THR A 236 -6.37 3.60 -3.10
C THR A 236 -5.76 3.43 -1.72
N VAL A 237 -5.82 4.49 -0.92
CA VAL A 237 -5.40 4.49 0.49
C VAL A 237 -6.59 4.89 1.35
N LYS A 238 -6.96 4.03 2.29
CA LYS A 238 -7.83 4.37 3.43
C LYS A 238 -6.97 4.32 4.68
N GLY A 239 -6.67 5.48 5.27
CA GLY A 239 -5.78 5.58 6.42
C GLY A 239 -4.58 6.49 6.16
N VAL A 240 -3.36 6.01 6.44
CA VAL A 240 -2.16 6.86 6.54
C VAL A 240 -1.09 6.42 5.55
N GLN A 241 -0.51 7.38 4.84
CA GLN A 241 0.61 7.16 3.92
C GLN A 241 1.75 8.15 4.24
N ILE A 242 2.94 7.63 4.56
CA ILE A 242 4.10 8.43 4.97
C ILE A 242 5.33 8.03 4.16
N ALA A 243 6.02 9.02 3.60
CA ALA A 243 7.30 8.82 2.92
C ALA A 243 8.30 9.92 3.25
N GLY A 244 9.60 9.63 3.23
CA GLY A 244 10.60 10.69 3.38
C GLY A 244 10.58 11.67 2.21
N LEU A 245 10.42 11.19 0.96
CA LEU A 245 10.42 12.06 -0.22
C LEU A 245 9.05 12.18 -0.87
N SER A 246 8.40 11.06 -1.23
CA SER A 246 7.19 11.12 -2.05
C SER A 246 6.11 10.09 -1.75
N ASN A 247 4.86 10.53 -1.68
CA ASN A 247 3.69 9.65 -1.71
C ASN A 247 2.95 9.81 -3.03
N VAL A 248 2.62 8.69 -3.67
CA VAL A 248 1.80 8.66 -4.90
C VAL A 248 0.57 7.78 -4.67
N ALA A 249 -0.61 8.32 -4.96
CA ALA A 249 -1.88 7.63 -4.91
C ALA A 249 -2.83 8.10 -6.04
N GLU A 250 -3.93 7.41 -6.29
CA GLU A 250 -5.04 7.99 -7.06
C GLU A 250 -6.10 8.56 -6.11
N LYS A 251 -6.50 7.78 -5.09
CA LYS A 251 -7.52 8.14 -4.10
C LYS A 251 -6.98 7.95 -2.68
N VAL A 252 -7.19 8.94 -1.85
CA VAL A 252 -6.80 8.93 -0.44
C VAL A 252 -8.00 9.33 0.40
N GLU A 253 -8.38 8.49 1.35
CA GLU A 253 -9.32 8.80 2.42
C GLU A 253 -8.54 8.72 3.74
N GLY A 254 -7.99 9.85 4.18
CA GLY A 254 -7.09 9.92 5.33
C GLY A 254 -5.94 10.92 5.17
N VAL A 255 -4.71 10.54 5.53
CA VAL A 255 -3.56 11.44 5.65
C VAL A 255 -2.40 11.00 4.77
N GLN A 256 -1.82 11.95 4.02
CA GLN A 256 -0.57 11.80 3.29
C GLN A 256 0.50 12.76 3.83
N ILE A 257 1.66 12.24 4.21
CA ILE A 257 2.79 13.04 4.70
C ILE A 257 4.06 12.69 3.94
N SER A 258 4.67 13.69 3.29
CA SER A 258 5.97 13.54 2.65
C SER A 258 6.87 14.73 2.93
N GLY A 259 8.18 14.52 2.88
CA GLY A 259 9.14 15.64 2.99
C GLY A 259 9.08 16.55 1.77
N LEU A 260 8.85 16.00 0.56
CA LEU A 260 8.87 16.76 -0.68
C LEU A 260 7.52 16.77 -1.41
N ILE A 261 7.04 15.62 -1.90
CA ILE A 261 5.95 15.58 -2.88
C ILE A 261 4.83 14.62 -2.45
N ASN A 262 3.61 15.12 -2.29
CA ASN A 262 2.42 14.29 -2.33
C ASN A 262 1.69 14.46 -3.65
N GLN A 263 1.33 13.35 -4.29
CA GLN A 263 0.53 13.35 -5.51
C GLN A 263 -0.67 12.41 -5.35
N ALA A 264 -1.86 12.95 -5.60
CA ALA A 264 -3.12 12.21 -5.64
C ALA A 264 -4.04 12.77 -6.74
N LYS A 265 -5.12 12.06 -7.11
CA LYS A 265 -6.23 12.70 -7.84
C LYS A 265 -7.22 13.29 -6.84
N THR A 266 -7.67 12.48 -5.88
CA THR A 266 -8.64 12.90 -4.86
C THR A 266 -8.14 12.58 -3.46
N VAL A 267 -8.14 13.58 -2.58
CA VAL A 267 -7.86 13.41 -1.15
C VAL A 267 -9.02 13.90 -0.32
N LYS A 268 -9.67 12.97 0.38
CA LYS A 268 -10.60 13.27 1.48
C LYS A 268 -9.83 13.20 2.78
N GLY A 269 -9.33 14.34 3.26
CA GLY A 269 -8.43 14.43 4.41
C GLY A 269 -7.29 15.41 4.20
N ILE A 270 -6.08 15.06 4.65
CA ILE A 270 -4.96 16.01 4.78
C ILE A 270 -3.76 15.55 3.94
N GLN A 271 -3.18 16.47 3.17
CA GLN A 271 -1.85 16.30 2.56
C GLN A 271 -0.86 17.27 3.18
N ILE A 272 0.31 16.77 3.60
CA ILE A 272 1.39 17.56 4.18
C ILE A 272 2.70 17.26 3.43
N GLY A 273 3.28 18.25 2.80
CA GLY A 273 4.56 18.15 2.11
C GLY A 273 4.93 19.46 1.45
N LEU A 274 6.19 19.62 1.02
CA LEU A 274 6.63 20.87 0.40
C LEU A 274 5.80 21.21 -0.84
N ILE A 275 5.48 20.19 -1.64
CA ILE A 275 4.68 20.25 -2.85
C ILE A 275 3.53 19.25 -2.75
N ASN A 276 2.28 19.72 -2.87
CA ASN A 276 1.10 18.86 -2.92
C ASN A 276 0.37 19.03 -4.25
N ILE A 277 0.05 17.93 -4.93
CA ILE A 277 -0.61 17.92 -6.24
C ILE A 277 -1.88 17.07 -6.15
N ALA A 278 -3.03 17.68 -6.48
CA ALA A 278 -4.32 17.01 -6.50
C ALA A 278 -5.31 17.61 -7.51
N ASP A 279 -6.31 16.83 -7.94
CA ASP A 279 -7.48 17.39 -8.63
C ASP A 279 -8.45 18.00 -7.60
N SER A 280 -8.58 17.35 -6.45
CA SER A 280 -9.39 17.80 -5.31
C SER A 280 -8.77 17.33 -4.00
N SER A 281 -8.70 18.21 -3.00
CA SER A 281 -8.19 17.88 -1.66
C SER A 281 -8.91 18.73 -0.61
N ASP A 282 -9.27 18.15 0.54
CA ASP A 282 -9.95 18.88 1.62
C ASP A 282 -9.01 19.88 2.30
N VAL A 283 -7.79 19.44 2.65
CA VAL A 283 -6.75 20.27 3.28
C VAL A 283 -5.37 19.91 2.70
N THR A 284 -4.68 20.92 2.17
CA THR A 284 -3.31 20.80 1.67
C THR A 284 -2.40 21.78 2.40
N ILE A 285 -1.37 21.27 3.06
CA ILE A 285 -0.37 22.05 3.78
C ILE A 285 0.96 21.84 3.07
N GLY A 286 1.44 22.90 2.43
CA GLY A 286 2.67 22.88 1.67
C GLY A 286 3.03 24.26 1.19
N LEU A 287 4.29 24.44 0.80
CA LEU A 287 4.77 25.70 0.25
C LEU A 287 4.17 25.94 -1.14
N ILE A 288 4.02 24.87 -1.92
CA ILE A 288 3.36 24.90 -3.23
C ILE A 288 2.27 23.83 -3.26
N ASN A 289 1.02 24.24 -3.39
CA ASN A 289 -0.09 23.31 -3.51
C ASN A 289 -0.79 23.54 -4.85
N MET A 290 -0.79 22.53 -5.71
CA MET A 290 -1.43 22.54 -7.03
C MET A 290 -2.71 21.72 -6.94
N VAL A 291 -3.83 22.39 -6.64
CA VAL A 291 -5.16 21.75 -6.53
C VAL A 291 -6.04 22.30 -7.64
N LYS A 292 -6.49 21.49 -8.61
CA LYS A 292 -7.22 22.01 -9.80
C LYS A 292 -8.40 22.94 -9.47
N ASN A 293 -9.16 22.61 -8.43
CA ASN A 293 -10.31 23.43 -7.96
C ASN A 293 -9.95 24.34 -6.77
N GLY A 294 -8.67 24.69 -6.64
CA GLY A 294 -8.11 25.44 -5.52
C GLY A 294 -8.25 26.95 -5.62
N ASP A 295 -7.54 27.63 -4.73
CA ASP A 295 -7.34 29.07 -4.72
C ASP A 295 -5.89 29.38 -5.13
N HIS A 296 -5.73 29.88 -6.35
CA HIS A 296 -4.46 30.30 -6.92
C HIS A 296 -4.49 31.79 -7.21
N ARG A 297 -3.51 32.53 -6.67
CA ARG A 297 -3.46 33.99 -6.79
C ARG A 297 -2.03 34.45 -7.05
N LEU A 298 -1.86 35.34 -8.01
CA LEU A 298 -0.64 36.12 -8.17
C LEU A 298 -0.84 37.49 -7.52
N GLY A 299 0.06 37.89 -6.63
CA GLY A 299 -0.07 39.11 -5.86
C GLY A 299 1.13 40.02 -6.02
N VAL A 300 0.88 41.33 -6.01
CA VAL A 300 1.90 42.34 -5.76
C VAL A 300 1.56 43.03 -4.44
N SER A 301 2.53 43.12 -3.55
CA SER A 301 2.37 43.75 -2.23
C SER A 301 3.53 44.65 -1.90
N ILE A 302 3.25 45.65 -1.07
CA ILE A 302 4.24 46.49 -0.41
C ILE A 302 3.94 46.51 1.09
N ASP A 303 4.99 46.50 1.91
CA ASP A 303 4.88 46.63 3.35
C ASP A 303 5.40 47.96 3.87
N GLU A 304 5.33 48.16 5.19
CA GLU A 304 5.75 49.38 5.85
C GLU A 304 7.22 49.73 5.56
N ASN A 305 8.12 48.74 5.42
CA ASN A 305 9.55 48.90 5.12
C ASN A 305 9.83 49.13 3.61
N PHE A 306 8.81 49.46 2.81
CA PHE A 306 8.87 49.54 1.34
C PHE A 306 9.37 48.25 0.65
N ASN A 307 9.30 47.09 1.34
CA ASN A 307 9.60 45.82 0.70
C ASN A 307 8.46 45.47 -0.24
N SER A 308 8.77 45.35 -1.53
CA SER A 308 7.81 45.06 -2.58
C SER A 308 8.01 43.63 -3.09
N PHE A 309 6.94 42.84 -3.10
CA PHE A 309 6.99 41.41 -3.44
C PHE A 309 5.97 41.05 -4.52
N LEU A 310 6.42 40.24 -5.48
CA LEU A 310 5.59 39.44 -6.37
C LEU A 310 5.43 38.05 -5.76
N THR A 311 4.21 37.65 -5.44
CA THR A 311 3.90 36.43 -4.69
C THR A 311 2.95 35.52 -5.46
N LEU A 312 3.17 34.22 -5.35
CA LEU A 312 2.22 33.18 -5.72
C LEU A 312 1.64 32.59 -4.43
N ARG A 313 0.33 32.77 -4.25
CA ARG A 313 -0.45 32.07 -3.24
C ARG A 313 -1.11 30.87 -3.92
N SER A 314 -0.87 29.66 -3.42
CA SER A 314 -1.30 28.43 -4.08
C SER A 314 -1.79 27.39 -3.07
N GLY A 315 -3.07 27.02 -3.16
CA GLY A 315 -3.57 25.82 -2.49
C GLY A 315 -5.06 25.60 -2.49
N GLY A 316 -5.57 24.96 -1.44
CA GLY A 316 -6.98 24.63 -1.30
C GLY A 316 -7.82 25.86 -0.97
N THR A 317 -9.12 25.64 -0.73
CA THR A 317 -10.04 26.75 -0.43
C THR A 317 -9.86 27.35 0.97
N ARG A 318 -9.18 26.64 1.87
CA ARG A 318 -8.94 27.08 3.26
C ARG A 318 -7.48 27.39 3.53
N VAL A 319 -6.56 26.52 3.12
CA VAL A 319 -5.13 26.64 3.40
C VAL A 319 -4.36 26.73 2.09
N TYR A 320 -3.40 27.64 2.03
CA TYR A 320 -2.54 27.86 0.87
C TYR A 320 -1.09 28.15 1.29
N GLY A 321 -0.17 27.82 0.40
CA GLY A 321 1.24 28.19 0.53
C GLY A 321 1.52 29.50 -0.18
N ILE A 322 2.57 30.18 0.24
CA ILE A 322 3.02 31.46 -0.29
C ILE A 322 4.48 31.32 -0.67
N VAL A 323 4.81 31.63 -1.92
CA VAL A 323 6.19 31.82 -2.39
C VAL A 323 6.28 33.12 -3.14
N GLY A 324 7.37 33.86 -2.98
CA GLY A 324 7.52 35.13 -3.66
C GLY A 324 8.96 35.54 -3.88
N ILE A 325 9.13 36.47 -4.80
CA ILE A 325 10.37 37.20 -5.04
C ILE A 325 10.08 38.69 -4.89
N GLY A 326 11.06 39.45 -4.42
CA GLY A 326 10.86 40.86 -4.13
C GLY A 326 12.13 41.67 -4.15
N THR A 327 11.99 42.93 -3.77
CA THR A 327 13.07 43.91 -3.65
C THR A 327 12.65 45.01 -2.68
N ASN A 328 13.60 45.74 -2.12
CA ASN A 328 13.31 46.96 -1.40
C ASN A 328 13.34 48.17 -2.35
N LEU A 329 12.32 49.05 -2.29
CA LEU A 329 12.24 50.22 -3.17
C LEU A 329 12.99 51.45 -2.65
N GLU A 330 13.38 51.46 -1.38
CA GLU A 330 14.06 52.57 -0.71
C GLU A 330 15.56 52.26 -0.51
N VAL A 331 15.87 51.10 0.06
CA VAL A 331 17.23 50.63 0.35
C VAL A 331 17.80 49.88 -0.85
N LYS A 332 18.74 50.51 -1.56
CA LYS A 332 19.33 49.98 -2.79
C LYS A 332 20.16 48.72 -2.58
N ASP A 333 20.65 48.46 -1.37
CA ASP A 333 21.49 47.30 -1.05
C ASP A 333 20.65 46.07 -0.64
N LEU A 334 19.32 46.17 -0.68
CA LEU A 334 18.40 45.04 -0.48
C LEU A 334 17.69 44.66 -1.78
N LYS A 335 18.49 44.28 -2.78
CA LYS A 335 18.05 44.08 -4.17
C LYS A 335 17.23 42.80 -4.37
N TYR A 336 17.64 41.70 -3.75
CA TYR A 336 17.07 40.37 -3.98
C TYR A 336 16.28 39.90 -2.77
N GLY A 337 14.97 39.81 -2.90
CA GLY A 337 14.05 39.34 -1.86
C GLY A 337 13.45 37.97 -2.16
N PHE A 338 13.28 37.15 -1.12
CA PHE A 338 12.58 35.87 -1.14
C PHE A 338 11.51 35.85 -0.05
N GLU A 339 10.33 35.34 -0.38
CA GLU A 339 9.22 35.19 0.56
C GLU A 339 8.74 33.74 0.57
N ALA A 340 8.51 33.21 1.77
CA ALA A 340 7.90 31.89 1.98
C ALA A 340 6.92 31.95 3.16
N GLY A 341 5.77 31.30 3.04
CA GLY A 341 4.78 31.33 4.11
C GLY A 341 3.59 30.40 3.91
N LEU A 342 2.68 30.46 4.90
CA LEU A 342 1.41 29.76 4.88
C LEU A 342 0.29 30.76 5.18
N GLY A 343 -0.83 30.58 4.51
CA GLY A 343 -2.03 31.37 4.72
C GLY A 343 -3.25 30.52 5.00
N LEU A 344 -4.16 31.08 5.80
CA LEU A 344 -5.44 30.52 6.17
C LEU A 344 -6.55 31.51 5.83
N ASN A 345 -7.54 31.06 5.06
CA ASN A 345 -8.79 31.77 4.85
C ASN A 345 -9.73 31.50 6.04
N LEU A 346 -9.99 32.54 6.83
CA LEU A 346 -10.87 32.46 8.01
C LEU A 346 -12.34 32.61 7.64
N ALA A 347 -12.65 33.51 6.71
CA ALA A 347 -14.00 33.83 6.31
C ALA A 347 -14.03 34.30 4.86
N GLU A 348 -15.03 33.85 4.11
CA GLU A 348 -15.21 34.21 2.71
C GLU A 348 -16.68 34.44 2.38
N SER A 349 -16.96 35.55 1.72
CA SER A 349 -18.25 35.91 1.16
C SER A 349 -18.11 36.31 -0.32
N ARG A 350 -19.21 36.73 -0.95
CA ARG A 350 -19.22 37.17 -2.35
C ARG A 350 -18.30 38.37 -2.60
N HIS A 351 -18.21 39.31 -1.66
CA HIS A 351 -17.48 40.59 -1.84
C HIS A 351 -16.30 40.76 -0.88
N PHE A 352 -16.23 39.97 0.18
CA PHE A 352 -15.22 40.12 1.23
C PHE A 352 -14.58 38.78 1.56
N ARG A 353 -13.29 38.82 1.92
CA ARG A 353 -12.51 37.70 2.42
C ARG A 353 -11.61 38.16 3.56
N LEU A 354 -11.37 37.30 4.54
CA LEU A 354 -10.43 37.54 5.63
C LEU A 354 -9.39 36.43 5.64
N ASP A 355 -8.14 36.80 5.40
CA ASP A 355 -7.00 35.90 5.43
C ASP A 355 -6.13 36.16 6.67
N VAL A 356 -5.49 35.12 7.20
CA VAL A 356 -4.36 35.23 8.12
C VAL A 356 -3.15 34.60 7.44
N GLU A 357 -2.02 35.31 7.42
CA GLU A 357 -0.79 34.84 6.79
C GLU A 357 0.36 34.87 7.81
N GLY A 358 1.16 33.80 7.82
CA GLY A 358 2.47 33.78 8.48
C GLY A 358 3.54 33.68 7.40
N VAL A 359 4.33 34.73 7.24
CA VAL A 359 5.32 34.85 6.16
C VAL A 359 6.70 35.16 6.69
N SER A 360 7.72 34.60 6.04
CA SER A 360 9.12 34.92 6.23
C SER A 360 9.64 35.59 4.96
N LYS A 361 10.23 36.77 5.11
CA LYS A 361 10.87 37.55 4.06
C LYS A 361 12.37 37.61 4.34
N TYR A 362 13.17 37.42 3.30
CA TYR A 362 14.62 37.56 3.36
C TYR A 362 15.09 38.39 2.17
N LEU A 363 15.83 39.46 2.41
CA LEU A 363 16.38 40.35 1.38
C LEU A 363 17.90 40.45 1.54
N THR A 364 18.64 40.51 0.42
CA THR A 364 20.10 40.64 0.41
C THR A 364 20.61 41.22 -0.92
N ASP A 365 21.83 41.74 -0.92
CA ASP A 365 22.64 42.00 -2.12
C ASP A 365 23.65 40.88 -2.46
N PHE A 366 23.80 39.88 -1.59
CA PHE A 366 24.87 38.86 -1.61
C PHE A 366 26.29 39.42 -1.44
N GLU A 367 26.43 40.67 -1.01
CA GLU A 367 27.71 41.36 -0.77
C GLU A 367 27.97 41.62 0.72
N GLY A 368 27.02 41.28 1.58
CA GLY A 368 27.16 41.30 3.05
C GLY A 368 26.00 41.96 3.77
N ASN A 369 25.07 42.60 3.03
CA ASN A 369 23.87 43.17 3.60
C ASN A 369 22.73 42.17 3.57
N ASP A 370 22.07 41.98 4.71
CA ASP A 370 20.89 41.15 4.81
C ASP A 370 19.82 41.70 5.75
N PHE A 371 18.58 41.41 5.37
CA PHE A 371 17.39 41.76 6.12
C PHE A 371 16.48 40.54 6.16
N SER A 372 16.02 40.17 7.34
CA SER A 372 15.04 39.12 7.54
C SER A 372 13.87 39.64 8.35
N LYS A 373 12.66 39.25 7.96
CA LYS A 373 11.43 39.67 8.62
C LYS A 373 10.42 38.53 8.62
N PHE A 374 10.03 38.11 9.81
CA PHE A 374 8.92 37.20 10.00
C PHE A 374 7.68 37.99 10.43
N SER A 375 6.56 37.82 9.73
CA SER A 375 5.34 38.58 9.95
C SER A 375 4.13 37.67 10.09
N PHE A 376 3.33 37.91 11.13
CA PHE A 376 1.95 37.48 11.19
C PHE A 376 1.04 38.60 10.73
N GLN A 377 0.17 38.33 9.77
CA GLN A 377 -0.64 39.33 9.07
C GLN A 377 -2.11 38.95 9.14
N LEU A 378 -2.97 39.93 9.37
CA LEU A 378 -4.42 39.79 9.28
C LEU A 378 -4.90 40.64 8.11
N LEU A 379 -5.46 40.01 7.07
CA LEU A 379 -5.68 40.63 5.76
C LEU A 379 -7.17 40.65 5.36
N PRO A 380 -7.92 41.69 5.77
CA PRO A 380 -9.17 42.05 5.12
C PRO A 380 -8.96 42.25 3.62
N THR A 381 -9.75 41.54 2.81
CA THR A 381 -9.64 41.52 1.36
C THR A 381 -10.98 41.84 0.71
N LEU A 382 -11.01 42.91 -0.09
CA LEU A 382 -12.16 43.31 -0.89
C LEU A 382 -12.07 42.68 -2.29
N LYS A 383 -13.10 41.94 -2.69
CA LYS A 383 -13.21 41.32 -4.01
C LYS A 383 -13.89 42.28 -4.98
N ILE A 384 -13.09 43.05 -5.73
CA ILE A 384 -13.58 44.01 -6.72
C ILE A 384 -14.25 43.29 -7.89
N SER A 385 -13.66 42.16 -8.31
CA SER A 385 -14.23 41.27 -9.31
C SER A 385 -13.94 39.81 -8.93
N LYS A 386 -14.35 38.85 -9.78
CA LYS A 386 -13.99 37.44 -9.57
C LYS A 386 -12.48 37.17 -9.61
N GLY A 387 -11.73 38.04 -10.29
CA GLY A 387 -10.28 37.90 -10.46
C GLY A 387 -9.46 38.90 -9.63
N ILE A 388 -9.96 40.10 -9.36
CA ILE A 388 -9.16 41.16 -8.72
C ILE A 388 -9.58 41.33 -7.26
N HIS A 389 -8.62 41.13 -6.37
CA HIS A 389 -8.78 41.25 -4.92
C HIS A 389 -7.80 42.30 -4.38
N LEU A 390 -8.31 43.30 -3.64
CA LEU A 390 -7.49 44.28 -2.94
C LEU A 390 -7.40 43.89 -1.48
N PHE A 391 -6.21 43.89 -0.90
CA PHE A 391 -6.02 43.59 0.52
C PHE A 391 -5.17 44.66 1.18
N ALA A 392 -5.47 44.93 2.44
CA ALA A 392 -4.66 45.76 3.30
C ALA A 392 -4.94 45.38 4.75
N GLY A 393 -3.90 45.28 5.57
CA GLY A 393 -4.08 44.86 6.95
C GLY A 393 -2.86 45.03 7.83
N PRO A 394 -3.06 44.99 9.16
CA PRO A 394 -1.97 45.10 10.12
C PRO A 394 -1.10 43.84 10.10
N SER A 395 0.16 44.02 10.49
CA SER A 395 1.12 42.94 10.71
C SER A 395 1.84 43.09 12.03
N LEU A 396 2.04 41.98 12.73
CA LEU A 396 3.01 41.89 13.84
C LEU A 396 4.26 41.22 13.29
N SER A 397 5.38 41.93 13.34
CA SER A 397 6.62 41.50 12.69
C SER A 397 7.76 41.42 13.69
N TYR A 398 8.63 40.43 13.52
CA TYR A 398 9.97 40.38 14.09
C TYR A 398 10.97 40.48 12.96
N MET A 399 11.93 41.38 13.08
CA MET A 399 12.94 41.62 12.05
C MET A 399 14.35 41.64 12.59
N HIS A 400 15.28 41.34 11.70
CA HIS A 400 16.71 41.38 11.91
C HIS A 400 17.37 41.98 10.67
N SER A 401 18.25 42.96 10.85
CA SER A 401 18.94 43.65 9.76
C SER A 401 20.39 43.95 10.13
N SER A 402 21.31 43.81 9.17
CA SER A 402 22.69 44.31 9.28
C SER A 402 22.80 45.80 8.90
N ASP A 403 21.77 46.36 8.27
CA ASP A 403 21.68 47.76 7.84
C ASP A 403 20.58 48.49 8.62
N LEU A 404 20.96 49.57 9.31
CA LEU A 404 20.05 50.39 10.13
C LEU A 404 19.11 51.25 9.26
N ASP A 405 19.54 51.65 8.06
CA ASP A 405 18.72 52.47 7.15
C ASP A 405 17.47 51.69 6.69
N ALA A 406 17.53 50.35 6.67
CA ALA A 406 16.39 49.47 6.38
C ALA A 406 15.30 49.47 7.47
N VAL A 407 15.58 50.03 8.65
CA VAL A 407 14.71 49.92 9.82
C VAL A 407 14.27 51.28 10.37
N ASP A 408 15.03 52.35 10.11
CA ASP A 408 14.90 53.64 10.78
C ASP A 408 13.61 54.44 10.44
N HIS A 409 12.76 53.95 9.53
CA HIS A 409 11.69 54.77 8.94
C HIS A 409 10.26 54.21 9.02
N THR A 410 10.01 53.03 9.60
CA THR A 410 8.75 52.34 9.28
C THR A 410 8.14 51.50 10.40
N GLY A 411 6.83 51.69 10.64
CA GLY A 411 6.04 50.95 11.62
C GLY A 411 6.07 51.53 13.04
N LEU A 412 5.28 50.94 13.94
CA LEU A 412 5.31 51.25 15.37
C LEU A 412 6.19 50.21 16.07
N THR A 413 7.45 50.56 16.33
CA THR A 413 8.40 49.73 17.06
C THR A 413 7.93 49.54 18.50
N ILE A 414 7.74 48.27 18.90
CA ILE A 414 7.37 47.88 20.25
C ILE A 414 8.64 47.66 21.09
N TRP A 415 9.65 47.07 20.46
CA TRP A 415 10.92 46.72 21.08
C TRP A 415 12.01 46.67 20.02
N ASP A 416 13.20 47.12 20.39
CA ASP A 416 14.40 47.00 19.59
C ASP A 416 15.67 46.85 20.43
N GLU A 417 16.68 46.21 19.85
CA GLU A 417 18.01 46.05 20.42
C GLU A 417 19.06 45.96 19.32
N THR A 418 20.20 46.64 19.51
CA THR A 418 21.34 46.59 18.59
C THR A 418 22.50 45.84 19.24
N TRP A 419 22.95 44.74 18.64
CA TRP A 419 24.08 43.96 19.13
C TRP A 419 25.07 43.65 18.01
N ARG A 420 26.34 44.06 18.18
CA ARG A 420 27.45 43.85 17.23
C ARG A 420 27.04 44.16 15.78
N GLU A 421 26.57 45.38 15.54
CA GLU A 421 26.16 45.90 14.22
C GLU A 421 24.88 45.28 13.64
N ASN A 422 24.22 44.37 14.36
CA ASN A 422 22.92 43.83 13.96
C ASN A 422 21.79 44.47 14.75
N TYR A 423 20.75 44.91 14.04
CA TYR A 423 19.54 45.45 14.60
C TYR A 423 18.46 44.38 14.67
N HIS A 424 17.78 44.28 15.82
CA HIS A 424 16.62 43.43 16.02
C HIS A 424 15.44 44.29 16.46
N ALA A 425 14.26 44.06 15.89
CA ALA A 425 13.05 44.72 16.35
C ALA A 425 11.79 43.86 16.26
N ALA A 426 10.88 44.12 17.19
CA ALA A 426 9.49 43.71 17.12
C ALA A 426 8.63 44.95 16.88
N LEU A 427 7.78 44.91 15.85
CA LEU A 427 6.99 46.07 15.47
C LEU A 427 5.59 45.71 14.98
N LEU A 428 4.69 46.69 15.08
CA LEU A 428 3.39 46.69 14.43
C LEU A 428 3.50 47.48 13.13
N GLY A 429 3.28 46.77 12.03
CA GLY A 429 3.35 47.28 10.66
C GLY A 429 2.03 47.13 9.91
N PHE A 430 2.09 47.31 8.60
CA PHE A 430 0.98 47.08 7.70
C PHE A 430 1.48 46.55 6.37
N THR A 431 0.66 45.77 5.70
CA THR A 431 0.89 45.34 4.32
C THR A 431 -0.33 45.68 3.49
N ALA A 432 -0.10 46.05 2.24
CA ALA A 432 -1.16 46.30 1.29
C ALA A 432 -0.77 45.76 -0.09
N GLY A 433 -1.76 45.33 -0.87
CA GLY A 433 -1.49 44.79 -2.18
C GLY A 433 -2.73 44.42 -2.98
N ILE A 434 -2.45 43.88 -4.15
CA ILE A 434 -3.44 43.43 -5.12
C ILE A 434 -3.13 41.98 -5.45
N ASN A 435 -4.16 41.14 -5.43
CA ASN A 435 -4.11 39.76 -5.89
C ASN A 435 -4.97 39.59 -7.14
N VAL A 436 -4.45 38.86 -8.12
CA VAL A 436 -5.14 38.36 -9.31
C VAL A 436 -5.34 36.86 -9.17
N ARG A 437 -6.59 36.42 -9.02
CA ARG A 437 -7.00 35.02 -8.98
C ARG A 437 -7.17 34.47 -10.39
N PHE A 438 -6.68 33.25 -10.64
CA PHE A 438 -6.75 32.57 -11.93
C PHE A 438 -7.22 31.12 -11.79
#